data_AF-A0A936BSG3-F1
#
_entry.id   AF-A0A936BSG3-F1
#
_cell.length_a   1.000
_cell.length_b   1.000
_cell.length_c   1.000
_cell.angle_alpha   90.00
_cell.angle_beta   90.00
_cell.angle_gamma   90.00
#
_symmetry.space_group_name_H-M   'P 1'
#
loop_
_entity.id
_entity.type
_entity.pdbx_description
1 polymer ?
#
loop_
_entity_poly.entity_id
_entity_poly.type
_entity_poly.pdbx_seq_one_letter_code
_entity_poly.pdbx_strand_id
1 'polypeptide(L)'
;MPAAPAILTLGYASPGFAPTLAVSTEPALDRAAVAALAAGRPARELIEEKLDKPRFDEARLARNHANGRRGDDAAPPDESKEPPASEVPVKDLVLQRAVFLHRALLALGRLPQKD
;
A
#
# COMPACT_ATOMS: atom_id res chain seq x y z
N MET A 1 -3.29 12.92 33.70
CA MET A 1 -3.44 14.11 32.86
C MET A 1 -3.97 13.66 31.51
N PRO A 2 -5.15 14.11 31.05
CA PRO A 2 -5.53 13.87 29.65
C PRO A 2 -4.51 14.55 28.75
N ALA A 3 -4.02 13.85 27.73
CA ALA A 3 -3.06 14.41 26.79
C ALA A 3 -3.72 15.57 26.03
N ALA A 4 -3.04 16.71 25.97
CA ALA A 4 -3.50 17.86 25.19
C ALA A 4 -3.57 17.48 23.69
N PRO A 5 -4.49 18.10 22.92
CA PRO A 5 -4.53 17.88 21.48
C PRO A 5 -3.17 18.25 20.86
N ALA A 6 -2.65 17.37 20.00
CA ALA A 6 -1.35 17.51 19.36
C ALA A 6 -1.49 17.48 17.84
N ILE A 7 -0.68 18.28 17.16
CA ILE A 7 -0.59 18.30 15.69
C ILE A 7 0.53 17.34 15.29
N LEU A 8 0.23 16.42 14.36
CA LEU A 8 1.19 15.50 13.77
C LEU A 8 1.46 15.93 12.33
N THR A 9 2.72 16.15 11.97
CA THR A 9 3.14 16.37 10.59
C THR A 9 3.68 15.08 9.99
N LEU A 10 3.21 14.73 8.79
CA LEU A 10 3.67 13.58 8.01
C LEU A 10 4.28 14.08 6.70
N GLY A 11 5.34 13.43 6.25
CA GLY A 11 5.97 13.73 4.97
C GLY A 11 7.33 13.04 4.83
N TYR A 12 7.98 13.19 3.69
CA TYR A 12 9.38 12.81 3.56
C TYR A 12 10.27 13.81 4.32
N ALA A 13 11.37 13.33 4.89
CA ALA A 13 12.34 14.21 5.53
C ALA A 13 13.20 14.89 4.46
N SER A 14 13.43 16.20 4.60
CA SER A 14 14.31 16.96 3.72
C SER A 14 15.08 18.03 4.48
N PRO A 15 16.18 18.57 3.93
CA PRO A 15 16.86 19.71 4.54
C PRO A 15 15.85 20.85 4.80
N GLY A 16 15.75 21.31 6.05
CA GLY A 16 14.81 22.36 6.46
C GLY A 16 13.39 21.89 6.79
N PHE A 17 13.07 20.60 6.67
CA PHE A 17 11.77 20.04 7.03
C PHE A 17 11.90 18.70 7.79
N ALA A 18 11.52 18.72 9.07
CA ALA A 18 11.54 17.56 9.95
C ALA A 18 10.11 17.22 10.38
N PRO A 19 9.40 16.31 9.67
CA PRO A 19 8.05 15.91 10.04
C PRO A 19 8.05 15.10 11.35
N THR A 20 6.95 15.14 12.10
CA THR A 20 6.76 14.29 13.30
C THR A 20 6.87 12.80 12.96
N LEU A 21 6.35 12.42 11.78
CA LEU A 21 6.48 11.09 11.23
C LEU A 21 7.07 11.19 9.82
N ALA A 22 8.34 10.82 9.71
CA ALA A 22 9.02 10.68 8.43
C ALA A 22 8.49 9.44 7.69
N VAL A 23 8.00 9.65 6.47
CA VAL A 23 7.55 8.59 5.56
C VAL A 23 8.68 8.30 4.57
N SER A 24 9.02 7.03 4.42
CA SER A 24 10.02 6.59 3.44
C SER A 24 9.40 6.64 2.04
N THR A 25 9.57 7.77 1.36
CA THR A 25 9.14 8.00 -0.02
C THR A 25 10.11 8.95 -0.70
N GLU A 26 10.22 8.86 -2.03
CA GLU A 26 11.04 9.79 -2.80
C GLU A 26 10.28 11.09 -3.09
N PRO A 27 10.95 12.26 -3.07
CA PRO A 27 10.30 13.54 -3.34
C PRO A 27 9.62 13.61 -4.72
N ALA A 28 10.13 12.89 -5.71
CA ALA A 28 9.54 12.84 -7.05
C ALA A 28 8.21 12.09 -7.05
N LEU A 29 8.13 10.96 -6.33
CA LEU A 29 6.92 10.15 -6.22
C LEU A 29 5.84 10.87 -5.42
N ASP A 30 6.22 11.53 -4.33
CA ASP A 30 5.30 12.36 -3.52
C ASP A 30 4.67 13.47 -4.36
N ARG A 31 5.49 14.22 -5.13
CA ARG A 31 4.98 15.25 -6.06
C ARG A 31 4.07 14.67 -7.15
N ALA A 32 4.42 13.51 -7.70
CA ALA A 32 3.60 12.85 -8.72
C ALA A 32 2.23 12.41 -8.15
N ALA A 33 2.20 11.92 -6.90
CA ALA A 33 0.98 11.55 -6.21
C ALA A 33 0.09 12.77 -5.93
N VAL A 34 0.66 13.88 -5.47
CA VAL A 34 -0.04 15.16 -5.30
C VAL A 34 -0.62 15.66 -6.62
N ALA A 35 0.15 15.59 -7.71
CA ALA A 35 -0.32 15.98 -9.03
C ALA A 35 -1.49 15.09 -9.52
N ALA A 36 -1.41 13.77 -9.28
CA ALA A 36 -2.49 12.84 -9.63
C ALA A 36 -3.78 13.13 -8.83
N LEU A 37 -3.65 13.46 -7.54
CA LEU A 37 -4.78 13.86 -6.70
C LEU A 37 -5.41 15.17 -7.21
N ALA A 38 -4.58 16.16 -7.55
CA ALA A 38 -5.03 17.44 -8.12
C ALA A 38 -5.70 17.27 -9.49
N ALA A 39 -5.28 16.28 -10.27
CA ALA A 39 -5.90 15.91 -11.55
C ALA A 39 -7.23 15.16 -11.39
N GLY A 40 -7.72 14.96 -10.15
CA GLY A 40 -9.00 14.34 -9.87
C GLY A 40 -8.96 12.82 -9.71
N ARG A 41 -7.77 12.20 -9.65
CA ARG A 41 -7.66 10.77 -9.33
C ARG A 41 -8.18 10.52 -7.92
N PRO A 42 -9.07 9.54 -7.69
CA PRO A 42 -9.65 9.34 -6.38
C PRO A 42 -8.59 8.87 -5.37
N ALA A 43 -8.59 9.48 -4.18
CA ALA A 43 -7.64 9.19 -3.11
C ALA A 43 -7.54 7.68 -2.80
N ARG A 44 -8.67 6.96 -2.88
CA ARG A 44 -8.72 5.51 -2.68
C ARG A 44 -7.75 4.75 -3.58
N GLU A 45 -7.64 5.12 -4.86
CA GLU A 45 -6.74 4.46 -5.81
C GLU A 45 -5.26 4.77 -5.57
N LEU A 46 -4.96 5.90 -4.94
CA LEU A 46 -3.59 6.28 -4.59
C LEU A 46 -3.10 5.58 -3.31
N ILE A 47 -4.03 5.12 -2.47
CA ILE A 47 -3.75 4.59 -1.14
C ILE A 47 -3.88 3.07 -1.08
N GLU A 48 -4.81 2.48 -1.84
CA GLU A 48 -5.05 1.04 -1.83
C GLU A 48 -4.05 0.30 -2.72
N GLU A 49 -3.53 -0.80 -2.19
CA GLU A 49 -2.80 -1.76 -2.98
C GLU A 49 -3.75 -2.86 -3.44
N LYS A 50 -3.95 -2.99 -4.75
CA LYS A 50 -4.66 -4.14 -5.32
C LYS A 50 -3.73 -5.34 -5.24
N LEU A 51 -3.91 -6.17 -4.22
CA LEU A 51 -3.31 -7.49 -4.18
C LEU A 51 -4.08 -8.41 -5.13
N ASP A 52 -3.52 -8.65 -6.32
CA ASP A 52 -3.99 -9.71 -7.20
C ASP A 52 -3.57 -11.06 -6.62
N LYS A 53 -4.41 -11.62 -5.74
CA LYS A 53 -4.19 -12.98 -5.25
C LYS A 53 -4.55 -13.98 -6.36
N PRO A 54 -3.62 -14.85 -6.79
CA PRO A 54 -3.94 -15.91 -7.73
C PRO A 54 -4.98 -16.84 -7.11
N ARG A 55 -6.08 -17.08 -7.83
CA ARG A 55 -7.10 -18.03 -7.44
C ARG A 55 -6.56 -19.44 -7.65
N PHE A 56 -6.14 -20.09 -6.58
CA PHE A 56 -5.87 -21.52 -6.62
C PHE A 56 -7.21 -22.27 -6.62
N ASP A 57 -7.55 -22.86 -7.77
CA ASP A 57 -8.70 -23.74 -7.91
C ASP A 57 -8.43 -25.07 -7.18
N GLU A 58 -9.20 -25.34 -6.13
CA GLU A 58 -9.07 -26.55 -5.30
C GLU A 58 -9.23 -27.84 -6.13
N ALA A 59 -9.98 -27.81 -7.24
CA ALA A 59 -10.13 -28.94 -8.15
C ALA A 59 -8.83 -29.26 -8.92
N ARG A 60 -7.95 -28.27 -9.09
CA ARG A 60 -6.59 -28.48 -9.64
C ARG A 60 -5.66 -29.07 -8.58
N LEU A 61 -5.81 -28.65 -7.33
CA LEU A 61 -5.02 -29.17 -6.20
C LEU A 61 -5.34 -30.65 -5.92
N ALA A 62 -6.63 -31.02 -5.94
CA ALA A 62 -7.07 -32.41 -5.77
C ALA A 62 -6.57 -33.34 -6.90
N ARG A 63 -6.61 -32.87 -8.15
CA ARG A 63 -6.03 -33.60 -9.30
C ARG A 63 -4.52 -33.78 -9.19
N ASN A 64 -3.79 -32.75 -8.76
CA ASN A 64 -2.34 -32.85 -8.59
C ASN A 64 -1.95 -33.83 -7.47
N HIS A 65 -2.73 -33.84 -6.37
CA HIS A 65 -2.54 -34.79 -5.28
C HIS A 65 -2.85 -36.23 -5.68
N ALA A 66 -3.95 -36.44 -6.42
CA ALA A 66 -4.33 -37.77 -6.93
C ALA A 66 -3.30 -38.35 -7.91
N ASN A 67 -2.63 -37.49 -8.69
CA ASN A 67 -1.61 -37.89 -9.66
C ASN A 67 -0.20 -38.03 -9.05
N GLY A 68 -0.06 -38.00 -7.72
CA GLY A 68 1.23 -38.21 -7.04
C GLY A 68 2.26 -37.09 -7.23
N ARG A 69 1.89 -35.98 -7.87
CA ARG A 69 2.73 -34.78 -7.99
C ARG A 69 2.72 -34.02 -6.67
N ARG A 70 3.59 -34.40 -5.74
CA ARG A 70 3.96 -33.55 -4.61
C ARG A 70 4.78 -32.38 -5.15
N GLY A 71 4.15 -31.21 -5.22
CA GLY A 71 4.81 -29.91 -4.99
C GLY A 71 5.88 -29.38 -5.96
N ASP A 72 6.52 -30.17 -6.82
CA ASP A 72 7.78 -29.74 -7.44
C ASP A 72 7.78 -29.68 -8.99
N ASP A 73 6.61 -29.69 -9.63
CA ASP A 73 6.48 -29.37 -11.07
C ASP A 73 5.78 -28.01 -11.25
N ALA A 74 6.22 -26.99 -10.53
CA ALA A 74 6.25 -25.68 -11.15
C ALA A 74 7.43 -25.73 -12.13
N ALA A 75 7.15 -26.01 -13.41
CA ALA A 75 8.11 -25.66 -14.44
C ALA A 75 8.58 -24.23 -14.13
N PRO A 76 9.90 -23.96 -14.09
CA PRO A 76 10.38 -22.62 -13.84
C PRO A 76 9.62 -21.70 -14.81
N PRO A 77 9.05 -20.58 -14.34
CA PRO A 77 8.45 -19.63 -15.25
C PRO A 77 9.48 -19.36 -16.33
N ASP A 78 9.09 -19.49 -17.59
CA ASP A 78 9.95 -19.17 -18.73
C ASP A 78 10.48 -17.74 -18.50
N GLU A 79 11.75 -17.63 -18.07
CA GLU A 79 12.42 -16.37 -17.73
C GLU A 79 12.58 -15.47 -18.96
N SER A 80 12.13 -15.93 -20.13
CA SER A 80 12.25 -15.26 -21.43
C SER A 80 11.10 -14.32 -21.78
N LYS A 81 10.12 -14.13 -20.90
CA LYS A 81 9.15 -13.03 -21.02
C LYS A 81 9.27 -12.13 -19.82
N GLU A 82 10.18 -11.17 -19.94
CA GLU A 82 10.10 -9.93 -19.18
C GLU A 82 8.66 -9.42 -19.32
N PRO A 83 7.86 -9.39 -18.24
CA PRO A 83 6.56 -8.75 -18.32
C PRO A 83 6.79 -7.31 -18.78
N PRO A 84 5.97 -6.76 -19.70
CA PRO A 84 6.13 -5.39 -20.12
C PRO A 84 6.23 -4.53 -18.87
N ALA A 85 7.24 -3.67 -18.78
CA ALA A 85 7.50 -2.82 -17.62
C ALA A 85 6.18 -2.15 -17.20
N SER A 86 5.51 -2.73 -16.21
CA SER A 86 4.24 -2.23 -15.76
C SER A 86 4.58 -0.91 -15.08
N GLU A 87 4.11 0.20 -15.64
CA GLU A 87 4.25 1.52 -15.04
C GLU A 87 3.94 1.40 -13.54
N VAL A 88 4.94 1.65 -12.69
CA VAL A 88 4.77 1.51 -11.24
C VAL A 88 3.58 2.38 -10.86
N PRO A 89 2.50 1.81 -10.28
CA PRO A 89 1.31 2.57 -10.00
C PRO A 89 1.65 3.74 -9.08
N VAL A 90 1.31 4.97 -9.48
CA VAL A 90 1.50 6.15 -8.63
C VAL A 90 0.73 5.92 -7.33
N LYS A 91 1.45 5.86 -6.21
CA LYS A 91 0.93 5.68 -4.85
C LYS A 91 1.29 6.89 -3.99
N ASP A 92 0.35 7.29 -3.13
CA ASP A 92 0.57 8.32 -2.13
C ASP A 92 0.84 7.68 -0.76
N LEU A 93 2.11 7.47 -0.45
CA LEU A 93 2.52 6.84 0.82
C LEU A 93 2.27 7.74 2.03
N VAL A 94 2.32 9.07 1.85
CA VAL A 94 2.08 10.04 2.93
C VAL A 94 0.61 10.03 3.30
N LEU A 95 -0.28 10.14 2.31
CA LEU A 95 -1.73 10.08 2.50
C LEU A 95 -2.15 8.70 3.01
N GLN A 96 -1.57 7.62 2.50
CA GLN A 96 -1.82 6.27 3.01
C GLN A 96 -1.50 6.17 4.50
N ARG A 97 -0.34 6.68 4.92
CA ARG A 97 0.07 6.64 6.33
C ARG A 97 -0.85 7.49 7.20
N ALA A 98 -1.26 8.66 6.72
CA ALA A 98 -2.21 9.54 7.43
C ALA A 98 -3.56 8.85 7.65
N VAL A 99 -4.11 8.19 6.62
CA VAL A 99 -5.38 7.45 6.72
C VAL A 99 -5.27 6.28 7.69
N PHE A 100 -4.19 5.50 7.63
CA PHE A 100 -4.00 4.38 8.55
C PHE A 100 -3.79 4.82 9.99
N LEU A 101 -3.04 5.90 10.20
CA LEU A 101 -2.85 6.47 11.53
C LEU A 101 -4.16 7.01 12.10
N HIS A 102 -4.95 7.73 11.30
CA HIS A 102 -6.28 8.20 11.70
C HIS A 102 -7.20 7.05 12.12
N ARG A 103 -7.30 6.00 11.29
CA ARG A 103 -8.11 4.80 11.58
C ARG A 103 -7.63 4.08 12.84
N ALA A 104 -6.32 3.96 13.02
CA ALA A 104 -5.74 3.34 14.22
C ALA A 104 -6.07 4.15 15.49
N LEU A 105 -5.95 5.48 15.44
CA LEU A 105 -6.29 6.33 16.58
C LEU A 105 -7.78 6.28 16.93
N LEU A 106 -8.67 6.21 15.92
CA LEU A 106 -10.11 5.99 16.14
C LEU A 106 -10.38 4.62 16.80
N ALA A 107 -9.74 3.55 16.30
CA ALA A 107 -9.90 2.21 16.85
C ALA A 107 -9.38 2.09 18.29
N LEU A 108 -8.36 2.87 18.64
CA LEU A 108 -7.80 2.94 19.99
C LEU A 108 -8.57 3.88 20.93
N GLY A 109 -9.66 4.52 20.47
CA GLY A 109 -10.40 5.52 21.26
C GLY A 109 -9.58 6.77 21.61
N ARG A 110 -8.54 7.06 20.82
CA ARG A 110 -7.66 8.24 21.00
C ARG A 110 -8.14 9.46 20.23
N LEU A 111 -9.11 9.28 19.34
CA LEU A 111 -9.86 10.34 18.68
C LEU A 111 -11.35 10.19 19.03
N PRO A 112 -12.08 11.30 19.20
CA PRO A 112 -13.52 11.23 19.40
C PRO A 112 -14.16 10.54 18.19
N GLN A 113 -15.00 9.53 18.46
CA GLN A 113 -15.86 8.99 17.41
C GLN A 113 -16.93 10.03 17.11
N LYS A 114 -17.21 10.24 15.83
CA LYS A 114 -18.28 11.13 15.41
C LYS A 114 -19.57 10.33 15.61
N ASP A 115 -20.35 10.70 16.62
CA ASP A 115 -21.71 10.17 16.86
C ASP A 115 -22.63 10.44 15.66
#